data_AF-A0A0S6VSK9-F1
#
_entry.id   AF-A0A0S6VSK9-F1
#
_cell.length_a   1.000
_cell.length_b   1.000
_cell.length_c   1.000
_cell.angle_alpha   90.00
_cell.angle_beta   90.00
_cell.angle_gamma   90.00
#
_symmetry.space_group_name_H-M   'P 1'
#
loop_
_entity.id
_entity.type
_entity.pdbx_description
1 polymer ?
#
loop_
_entity_poly.entity_id
_entity_poly.type
_entity_poly.pdbx_seq_one_letter_code
_entity_poly.pdbx_strand_id
1 'polypeptide(L)'
;MAKQVNKSAVKAYLMQRSPEELLEEVLDIFAKFPVVQDYFYAKLHPVNDAELLKKYKAVIRKEFFPERGFGRANRSVARKAITDYKKVSGDPTGLADLMLYFVEMGVKFTNEYGDIDEPFYNSMESMFHKALQHLVKFGLKDDFEDRCRRIVYDSAHTGWGFHDTLSDLFYHVYNR
;
A
#
# COMPACT_ATOMS: atom_id res chain seq x y z
N MET A 1 -15.01 -26.55 29.33
CA MET A 1 -14.77 -25.68 28.15
C MET A 1 -13.41 -25.03 28.33
N ALA A 2 -12.47 -25.21 27.40
CA ALA A 2 -11.14 -24.61 27.51
C ALA A 2 -11.27 -23.08 27.41
N LYS A 3 -10.75 -22.33 28.40
CA LYS A 3 -10.71 -20.87 28.35
C LYS A 3 -9.86 -20.46 27.16
N GLN A 4 -10.50 -19.93 26.12
CA GLN A 4 -9.81 -19.36 24.99
C GLN A 4 -9.08 -18.10 25.45
N VAL A 5 -7.74 -18.12 25.40
CA VAL A 5 -6.92 -16.96 25.70
C VAL A 5 -7.22 -15.89 24.64
N ASN A 6 -7.63 -14.70 25.07
CA ASN A 6 -7.98 -13.59 24.20
C ASN A 6 -6.94 -12.46 24.31
N LYS A 7 -6.95 -11.54 23.34
CA LYS A 7 -5.97 -10.45 23.24
C LYS A 7 -5.88 -9.60 24.50
N SER A 8 -7.00 -9.37 25.19
CA SER A 8 -7.05 -8.58 26.42
C SER A 8 -6.34 -9.26 27.59
N ALA A 9 -6.50 -10.59 27.72
CA ALA A 9 -5.81 -11.37 28.75
C ALA A 9 -4.29 -11.40 28.52
N VAL A 10 -3.84 -11.58 27.28
CA VAL A 10 -2.41 -11.53 26.92
C VAL A 10 -1.84 -10.14 27.19
N LYS A 11 -2.57 -9.07 26.82
CA LYS A 11 -2.13 -7.69 27.10
C LYS A 11 -1.95 -7.44 28.59
N ALA A 12 -2.91 -7.88 29.42
CA ALA A 12 -2.84 -7.71 30.87
C ALA A 12 -1.67 -8.50 31.48
N TYR A 13 -1.36 -9.70 30.96
CA TYR A 13 -0.19 -10.48 31.35
C TYR A 13 1.13 -9.76 31.00
N LEU A 14 1.27 -9.29 29.75
CA LEU A 14 2.49 -8.60 29.30
C LEU A 14 2.74 -7.27 30.03
N MET A 15 1.68 -6.55 30.42
CA MET A 15 1.80 -5.29 31.18
C MET A 15 2.36 -5.46 32.59
N GLN A 16 2.39 -6.67 33.13
CA GLN A 16 2.93 -6.96 34.47
C GLN A 16 4.41 -7.35 34.44
N ARG A 17 5.02 -7.43 33.25
CA ARG A 17 6.40 -7.89 33.06
C ARG A 17 7.37 -6.73 32.92
N SER A 18 8.62 -6.96 33.32
CA SER A 18 9.70 -5.99 33.06
C SER A 18 10.12 -6.01 31.58
N PRO A 19 10.85 -4.99 31.10
CA PRO A 19 11.40 -4.98 29.74
C PRO A 19 12.29 -6.20 29.43
N GLU A 20 13.08 -6.66 30.40
CA GLU A 20 13.97 -7.82 30.26
C GLU A 20 13.17 -9.12 30.11
N GLU A 21 12.13 -9.29 30.94
CA GLU A 21 11.26 -10.46 30.86
C GLU A 21 10.46 -10.50 29.54
N LEU A 22 10.04 -9.34 29.04
CA LEU A 22 9.37 -9.24 27.74
C LEU A 22 10.32 -9.59 26.59
N LEU A 23 11.58 -9.19 26.69
CA LEU A 23 12.61 -9.55 25.70
C LEU A 23 12.82 -11.08 25.69
N GLU A 24 12.99 -11.69 26.87
CA GLU A 24 13.14 -13.15 26.98
C GLU A 24 11.92 -13.89 26.44
N GLU A 25 10.70 -13.43 26.78
CA GLU A 25 9.45 -14.01 26.27
C GLU A 25 9.38 -13.95 24.73
N VAL A 26 9.76 -12.83 24.11
CA VAL A 26 9.78 -12.70 22.64
C VAL A 26 10.84 -13.60 22.01
N LEU A 27 12.03 -13.71 22.61
CA LEU A 27 13.10 -14.58 22.11
C LEU A 27 12.72 -16.07 22.24
N ASP A 28 12.05 -16.45 23.32
CA ASP A 28 11.58 -17.81 23.52
C ASP A 28 10.45 -18.17 22.53
N ILE A 29 9.53 -17.24 22.27
CA ILE A 29 8.51 -17.39 21.21
C ILE A 29 9.17 -17.51 19.83
N PHE A 30 10.17 -16.70 19.52
CA PHE A 30 10.94 -16.81 18.28
C PHE A 30 11.63 -18.18 18.17
N ALA A 31 12.26 -18.66 19.24
CA ALA A 31 12.92 -19.96 19.25
C ALA A 31 11.94 -21.13 19.07
N LYS A 32 10.74 -21.04 19.65
CA LYS A 32 9.73 -22.12 19.62
C LYS A 32 8.94 -22.22 18.32
N PHE A 33 8.70 -21.11 17.62
CA PHE A 33 7.75 -21.08 16.50
C PHE A 33 8.40 -20.64 15.18
N PRO A 34 8.54 -21.53 14.17
CA PRO A 34 9.13 -21.19 12.88
C PRO A 34 8.46 -20.00 12.17
N VAL A 35 7.14 -19.87 12.29
CA VAL A 35 6.40 -18.73 11.71
C VAL A 35 6.82 -17.37 12.30
N VAL A 36 7.27 -17.35 13.55
CA VAL A 36 7.79 -16.13 14.20
C VAL A 36 9.22 -15.87 13.74
N GLN A 37 9.99 -16.92 13.44
CA GLN A 37 11.31 -16.78 12.82
C GLN A 37 11.21 -16.17 11.43
N ASP A 38 10.29 -16.65 10.59
CA ASP A 38 10.02 -16.07 9.27
C ASP A 38 9.59 -14.60 9.37
N TYR A 39 8.74 -14.26 10.36
CA TYR A 39 8.34 -12.88 10.63
C TYR A 39 9.55 -11.98 10.95
N PHE A 40 10.44 -12.40 11.85
CA PHE A 40 11.62 -11.63 12.20
C PHE A 40 12.68 -11.65 11.09
N TYR A 41 12.81 -12.73 10.33
CA TYR A 41 13.69 -12.82 9.16
C TYR A 41 13.29 -11.78 8.11
N ALA A 42 11.99 -11.69 7.76
CA ALA A 42 11.48 -10.66 6.87
C ALA A 42 11.65 -9.24 7.43
N LYS A 43 11.54 -9.07 8.76
CA LYS A 43 11.69 -7.78 9.44
C LYS A 43 13.14 -7.29 9.55
N LEU A 44 14.09 -8.21 9.73
CA LEU A 44 15.53 -7.93 9.94
C LEU A 44 16.33 -8.00 8.64
N HIS A 45 15.84 -8.76 7.67
CA HIS A 45 16.33 -8.81 6.30
C HIS A 45 15.24 -8.30 5.37
N PRO A 46 14.91 -6.99 5.41
CA PRO A 46 14.30 -6.44 4.23
C PRO A 46 15.25 -6.81 3.09
N VAL A 47 14.72 -7.39 2.02
CA VAL A 47 15.34 -7.25 0.70
C VAL A 47 15.65 -5.76 0.54
N ASN A 48 16.56 -5.31 -0.33
CA ASN A 48 16.75 -3.86 -0.48
C ASN A 48 15.45 -3.23 -1.03
N ASP A 49 14.46 -3.04 -0.17
CA ASP A 49 13.04 -2.95 -0.46
C ASP A 49 12.79 -1.59 -1.09
N ALA A 50 13.63 -0.61 -0.73
CA ALA A 50 13.78 0.66 -1.40
C ALA A 50 14.24 0.50 -2.87
N GLU A 51 15.30 -0.26 -3.16
CA GLU A 51 15.76 -0.48 -4.54
C GLU A 51 14.80 -1.37 -5.33
N LEU A 52 14.18 -2.36 -4.70
CA LEU A 52 13.12 -3.17 -5.30
C LEU A 52 11.90 -2.31 -5.65
N LEU A 53 11.41 -1.52 -4.70
CA LEU A 53 10.29 -0.60 -4.89
C LEU A 53 10.61 0.41 -6.00
N LYS A 54 11.82 0.97 -6.01
CA LYS A 54 12.29 1.89 -7.05
C LYS A 54 12.30 1.24 -8.43
N LYS A 55 12.75 -0.02 -8.54
CA LYS A 55 12.69 -0.79 -9.79
C LYS A 55 11.26 -0.94 -10.30
N TYR A 56 10.30 -1.28 -9.43
CA TYR A 56 8.91 -1.43 -9.83
C TYR A 56 8.22 -0.08 -10.14
N LYS A 57 8.52 0.98 -9.39
CA LYS A 57 8.09 2.36 -9.72
C LYS A 57 8.61 2.79 -11.09
N ALA A 58 9.85 2.44 -11.45
CA ALA A 58 10.40 2.75 -12.77
C ALA A 58 9.63 2.06 -13.90
N VAL A 59 9.20 0.80 -13.72
CA VAL A 59 8.34 0.10 -14.68
C VAL A 59 7.02 0.83 -14.86
N ILE A 60 6.33 1.18 -13.75
CA ILE A 60 5.07 1.93 -13.81
C ILE A 60 5.31 3.27 -14.52
N ARG A 61 6.30 4.06 -14.08
CA ARG A 61 6.61 5.37 -14.64
C ARG A 61 6.79 5.31 -16.14
N LYS A 62 7.53 4.33 -16.66
CA LYS A 62 7.83 4.20 -18.09
C LYS A 62 6.57 4.05 -18.96
N GLU A 63 5.51 3.45 -18.42
CA GLU A 63 4.25 3.30 -19.16
C GLU A 63 3.50 4.62 -19.35
N PHE A 64 3.62 5.56 -18.41
CA PHE A 64 2.96 6.87 -18.47
C PHE A 64 3.89 7.99 -18.99
N PHE A 65 5.16 7.94 -18.62
CA PHE A 65 6.18 8.97 -18.88
C PHE A 65 7.52 8.33 -19.28
N PRO A 66 7.63 7.76 -20.48
CA PRO A 66 8.89 7.23 -21.00
C PRO A 66 9.91 8.35 -21.27
N GLU A 67 11.19 8.01 -21.36
CA GLU A 67 12.26 8.99 -21.65
C GLU A 67 12.15 9.60 -23.06
N ARG A 68 11.50 8.91 -23.99
CA ARG A 68 11.31 9.35 -25.38
C ARG A 68 9.90 9.03 -25.85
N GLY A 69 9.25 10.01 -26.47
CA GLY A 69 7.89 9.89 -26.99
C GLY A 69 6.82 9.96 -25.90
N PHE A 70 5.61 9.56 -26.26
CA PHE A 70 4.45 9.59 -25.36
C PHE A 70 4.27 8.25 -24.65
N GLY A 71 3.85 8.31 -23.38
CA GLY A 71 3.43 7.13 -22.65
C GLY A 71 2.20 6.49 -23.29
N ARG A 72 2.14 5.17 -23.26
CA ARG A 72 0.99 4.40 -23.78
C ARG A 72 -0.04 4.12 -22.70
N ALA A 73 0.25 4.48 -21.45
CA ALA A 73 -0.58 4.17 -20.29
C ALA A 73 -0.98 2.68 -20.27
N ASN A 74 -0.04 1.75 -20.51
CA ASN A 74 -0.35 0.32 -20.50
C ASN A 74 -0.67 -0.16 -19.08
N ARG A 75 -1.96 -0.08 -18.73
CA ARG A 75 -2.51 -0.44 -17.42
C ARG A 75 -2.19 -1.88 -17.06
N SER A 76 -2.17 -2.79 -18.02
CA SER A 76 -1.85 -4.20 -17.79
C SER A 76 -0.41 -4.41 -17.28
N VAL A 77 0.57 -3.74 -17.90
CA VAL A 77 1.98 -3.82 -17.51
C VAL A 77 2.18 -3.18 -16.14
N ALA A 78 1.62 -1.99 -15.92
CA ALA A 78 1.74 -1.28 -14.65
C ALA A 78 1.06 -2.03 -13.48
N ARG A 79 -0.12 -2.63 -13.69
CA ARG A 79 -0.78 -3.47 -12.66
C ARG A 79 -0.05 -4.78 -12.42
N LYS A 80 0.56 -5.34 -13.46
CA LYS A 80 1.42 -6.52 -13.33
C LYS A 80 2.63 -6.22 -12.46
N ALA A 81 3.25 -5.04 -12.62
CA ALA A 81 4.35 -4.60 -11.76
C ALA A 81 3.94 -4.59 -10.27
N ILE A 82 2.76 -4.08 -9.93
CA ILE A 82 2.22 -4.10 -8.55
C ILE A 82 2.02 -5.54 -8.06
N THR A 83 1.41 -6.38 -8.89
CA THR A 83 1.11 -7.77 -8.53
C THR A 83 2.39 -8.59 -8.35
N ASP A 84 3.41 -8.36 -9.17
CA ASP A 84 4.70 -9.02 -9.07
C ASP A 84 5.49 -8.49 -7.87
N TYR A 85 5.46 -7.18 -7.58
CA TYR A 85 6.04 -6.62 -6.35
C TYR A 85 5.42 -7.27 -5.11
N LYS A 86 4.09 -7.39 -5.03
CA LYS A 86 3.38 -8.03 -3.92
C LYS A 86 3.84 -9.48 -3.66
N LYS A 87 4.26 -10.22 -4.69
CA LYS A 87 4.73 -11.61 -4.55
C LYS A 87 6.15 -11.69 -4.00
N VAL A 88 6.96 -10.64 -4.22
CA VAL A 88 8.38 -10.62 -3.91
C VAL A 88 8.67 -9.85 -2.62
N SER A 89 8.00 -8.71 -2.43
CA SER A 89 8.10 -7.86 -1.26
C SER A 89 6.99 -8.23 -0.28
N GLY A 90 7.38 -8.75 0.88
CA GLY A 90 6.47 -8.96 2.02
C GLY A 90 6.07 -7.66 2.72
N ASP A 91 6.58 -6.50 2.27
CA ASP A 91 6.39 -5.19 2.91
C ASP A 91 5.02 -4.57 2.57
N PRO A 92 4.11 -4.43 3.56
CA PRO A 92 2.83 -3.77 3.36
C PRO A 92 2.97 -2.29 3.00
N THR A 93 4.01 -1.61 3.49
CA THR A 93 4.22 -0.17 3.27
C THR A 93 4.61 0.11 1.84
N GLY A 94 5.61 -0.60 1.32
CA GLY A 94 6.04 -0.51 -0.06
C GLY A 94 4.96 -0.92 -1.05
N LEU A 95 4.08 -1.88 -0.69
CA LEU A 95 2.94 -2.22 -1.56
C LEU A 95 1.92 -1.08 -1.60
N ALA A 96 1.59 -0.48 -0.46
CA ALA A 96 0.72 0.70 -0.41
C ALA A 96 1.30 1.85 -1.25
N ASP A 97 2.59 2.11 -1.10
CA ASP A 97 3.31 3.12 -1.87
C ASP A 97 3.18 2.87 -3.37
N LEU A 98 3.46 1.64 -3.82
CA LEU A 98 3.41 1.30 -5.25
C LEU A 98 1.99 1.39 -5.84
N MET A 99 0.97 1.02 -5.06
CA MET A 99 -0.44 1.14 -5.47
C MET A 99 -0.85 2.61 -5.62
N LEU A 100 -0.49 3.47 -4.67
CA LEU A 100 -0.78 4.91 -4.74
C LEU A 100 0.03 5.57 -5.85
N TYR A 101 1.29 5.17 -6.05
CA TYR A 101 2.14 5.68 -7.13
C TYR A 101 1.54 5.42 -8.51
N PHE A 102 0.92 4.26 -8.71
CA PHE A 102 0.18 3.98 -9.95
C PHE A 102 -0.97 4.95 -10.18
N VAL A 103 -1.76 5.25 -9.15
CA VAL A 103 -2.89 6.19 -9.23
C VAL A 103 -2.37 7.61 -9.50
N GLU A 104 -1.30 8.03 -8.82
CA GLU A 104 -0.63 9.32 -9.05
C GLU A 104 -0.15 9.47 -10.49
N MET A 105 0.46 8.43 -11.07
CA MET A 105 0.86 8.45 -12.48
C MET A 105 -0.35 8.56 -13.40
N GLY A 106 -1.48 7.92 -13.06
CA GLY A 106 -2.73 8.06 -13.79
C GLY A 106 -3.26 9.49 -13.77
N VAL A 107 -3.42 10.08 -12.59
CA VAL A 107 -3.88 11.47 -12.41
C VAL A 107 -2.95 12.44 -13.14
N LYS A 108 -1.63 12.29 -12.95
CA LYS A 108 -0.65 13.16 -13.62
C LYS A 108 -0.71 13.03 -15.14
N PHE A 109 -0.93 11.82 -15.65
CA PHE A 109 -1.01 11.59 -17.09
C PHE A 109 -2.25 12.26 -17.70
N THR A 110 -3.40 12.19 -17.01
CA THR A 110 -4.60 12.92 -17.40
C THR A 110 -4.40 14.43 -17.34
N ASN A 111 -3.76 14.95 -16.29
CA ASN A 111 -3.50 16.39 -16.18
C ASN A 111 -2.54 16.91 -17.27
N GLU A 112 -1.62 16.08 -17.76
CA GLU A 112 -0.67 16.44 -18.82
C GLU A 112 -1.27 16.34 -20.23
N TYR A 113 -2.03 15.28 -20.51
CA TYR A 113 -2.46 14.93 -21.86
C TYR A 113 -3.97 15.06 -22.11
N GLY A 114 -4.73 15.45 -21.09
CA GLY A 114 -6.19 15.54 -21.12
C GLY A 114 -6.90 14.22 -20.84
N ASP A 115 -8.20 14.21 -21.09
CA ASP A 115 -9.05 13.05 -20.81
C ASP A 115 -8.64 11.82 -21.65
N ILE A 116 -8.70 10.63 -21.05
CA ILE A 116 -8.25 9.37 -21.67
C ILE A 116 -9.43 8.52 -22.12
N ASP A 117 -9.91 7.60 -21.27
CA ASP A 117 -11.11 6.80 -21.50
C ASP A 117 -11.66 6.29 -20.16
N GLU A 118 -12.94 5.91 -20.13
CA GLU A 118 -13.59 5.37 -18.94
C GLU A 118 -12.86 4.13 -18.37
N PRO A 119 -12.45 3.13 -19.18
CA PRO A 119 -11.67 2.00 -18.66
C PRO A 119 -10.40 2.44 -17.92
N PHE A 120 -9.73 3.51 -18.37
CA PHE A 120 -8.55 4.03 -17.73
C PHE A 120 -8.84 4.54 -16.33
N TYR A 121 -9.90 5.34 -16.17
CA TYR A 121 -10.32 5.85 -14.86
C TYR A 121 -10.78 4.73 -13.94
N ASN A 122 -11.58 3.77 -14.43
CA ASN A 122 -11.99 2.57 -13.68
C ASN A 122 -10.76 1.79 -13.13
N SER A 123 -9.65 1.77 -13.88
CA SER A 123 -8.41 1.13 -13.42
C SER A 123 -7.75 1.89 -12.27
N MET A 124 -7.75 3.23 -12.30
CA MET A 124 -7.20 4.07 -11.24
C MET A 124 -8.06 4.00 -9.97
N GLU A 125 -9.37 4.17 -10.12
CA GLU A 125 -10.35 4.06 -9.02
C GLU A 125 -10.25 2.70 -8.32
N SER A 126 -10.26 1.61 -9.09
CA SER A 126 -10.14 0.27 -8.51
C SER A 126 -8.81 0.03 -7.80
N MET A 127 -7.72 0.68 -8.23
CA MET A 127 -6.45 0.59 -7.54
C MET A 127 -6.43 1.44 -6.28
N PHE A 128 -6.98 2.67 -6.35
CA PHE A 128 -7.11 3.55 -5.19
C PHE A 128 -7.95 2.93 -4.09
N HIS A 129 -9.10 2.34 -4.44
CA HIS A 129 -9.93 1.59 -3.50
C HIS A 129 -9.13 0.46 -2.80
N LYS A 130 -8.38 -0.34 -3.57
CA LYS A 130 -7.56 -1.41 -3.01
C LYS A 130 -6.43 -0.87 -2.14
N ALA A 131 -5.81 0.25 -2.51
CA ALA A 131 -4.78 0.90 -1.71
C ALA A 131 -5.36 1.34 -0.36
N LEU A 132 -6.51 2.01 -0.35
CA LEU A 132 -7.20 2.44 0.86
C LEU A 132 -7.59 1.24 1.75
N GLN A 133 -8.15 0.17 1.19
CA GLN A 133 -8.45 -1.06 1.94
C GLN A 133 -7.18 -1.67 2.55
N HIS A 134 -6.06 -1.64 1.82
CA HIS A 134 -4.78 -2.13 2.30
C HIS A 134 -4.23 -1.26 3.44
N LEU A 135 -4.31 0.07 3.32
CA LEU A 135 -3.93 1.01 4.40
C LEU A 135 -4.72 0.74 5.68
N VAL A 136 -6.04 0.59 5.58
CA VAL A 136 -6.90 0.24 6.73
C VAL A 136 -6.47 -1.09 7.35
N LYS A 137 -6.26 -2.13 6.52
CA LYS A 137 -5.90 -3.47 6.97
C LYS A 137 -4.59 -3.51 7.76
N PHE A 138 -3.61 -2.71 7.36
CA PHE A 138 -2.27 -2.71 7.96
C PHE A 138 -2.01 -1.55 8.92
N GLY A 139 -3.01 -0.70 9.19
CA GLY A 139 -2.88 0.41 10.13
C GLY A 139 -1.98 1.54 9.63
N LEU A 140 -1.92 1.76 8.31
CA LEU A 140 -1.05 2.73 7.64
C LEU A 140 -1.79 4.01 7.22
N LYS A 141 -3.03 4.22 7.70
CA LYS A 141 -3.86 5.35 7.26
C LYS A 141 -3.18 6.70 7.48
N ASP A 142 -2.75 6.95 8.71
CA ASP A 142 -2.25 8.26 9.12
C ASP A 142 -0.96 8.62 8.37
N ASP A 143 -0.11 7.62 8.08
CA ASP A 143 1.13 7.78 7.32
C ASP A 143 0.90 8.19 5.84
N PHE A 144 -0.27 7.86 5.29
CA PHE A 144 -0.58 8.06 3.86
C PHE A 144 -1.74 9.02 3.61
N GLU A 145 -2.34 9.60 4.65
CA GLU A 145 -3.52 10.46 4.53
C GLU A 145 -3.27 11.65 3.59
N ASP A 146 -2.20 12.40 3.82
CA ASP A 146 -1.83 13.57 3.01
C ASP A 146 -1.61 13.21 1.55
N ARG A 147 -1.02 12.04 1.30
CA ARG A 147 -0.77 11.53 -0.05
C ARG A 147 -2.08 11.17 -0.76
N CYS A 148 -2.98 10.47 -0.07
CA CYS A 148 -4.30 10.15 -0.61
C CYS A 148 -5.13 11.41 -0.87
N ARG A 149 -5.09 12.38 0.06
CA ARG A 149 -5.75 13.68 -0.09
C ARG A 149 -5.22 14.45 -1.30
N ARG A 150 -3.91 14.42 -1.53
CA ARG A 150 -3.29 15.05 -2.70
C ARG A 150 -3.74 14.40 -4.01
N ILE A 151 -3.83 13.07 -4.08
CA ILE A 151 -4.38 12.36 -5.26
C ILE A 151 -5.80 12.84 -5.58
N VAL A 152 -6.65 12.99 -4.56
CA VAL A 152 -8.03 13.49 -4.72
C VAL A 152 -8.04 14.95 -5.19
N TYR A 153 -7.21 15.80 -4.57
CA TYR A 153 -7.10 17.20 -4.96
C TYR A 153 -6.63 17.36 -6.42
N ASP A 154 -5.60 16.61 -6.80
CA ASP A 154 -5.00 16.68 -8.14
C ASP A 154 -5.93 16.14 -9.24
N SER A 155 -7.01 15.42 -8.89
CA SER A 155 -7.99 14.90 -9.85
C SER A 155 -9.19 15.85 -10.10
N ALA A 156 -9.29 16.96 -9.37
CA ALA A 156 -10.48 17.85 -9.32
C ALA A 156 -10.99 18.38 -10.66
N HIS A 157 -10.16 18.37 -11.71
CA HIS A 157 -10.52 18.87 -13.03
C HIS A 157 -10.67 17.77 -14.08
N THR A 158 -10.71 16.50 -13.65
CA THR A 158 -10.90 15.35 -14.55
C THR A 158 -12.39 15.06 -14.76
N GLY A 159 -12.77 14.71 -15.99
CA GLY A 159 -14.13 14.29 -16.31
C GLY A 159 -14.52 12.90 -15.76
N TRP A 160 -15.62 12.36 -16.27
CA TRP A 160 -16.08 10.97 -16.03
C TRP A 160 -16.48 10.60 -14.60
N GLY A 161 -16.70 11.59 -13.72
CA GLY A 161 -16.97 11.33 -12.31
C GLY A 161 -15.74 10.76 -11.58
N PHE A 162 -14.56 10.79 -12.20
CA PHE A 162 -13.34 10.22 -11.64
C PHE A 162 -12.96 10.89 -10.32
N HIS A 163 -13.03 12.22 -10.26
CA HIS A 163 -12.80 12.97 -9.03
C HIS A 163 -13.80 12.61 -7.93
N ASP A 164 -15.07 12.48 -8.29
CA ASP A 164 -16.15 12.17 -7.33
C ASP A 164 -15.93 10.77 -6.73
N THR A 165 -15.61 9.77 -7.57
CA THR A 165 -15.29 8.42 -7.10
C THR A 165 -14.08 8.41 -6.15
N LEU A 166 -12.99 9.10 -6.50
CA LEU A 166 -11.82 9.16 -5.62
C LEU A 166 -12.13 9.89 -4.30
N SER A 167 -12.92 10.96 -4.36
CA SER A 167 -13.35 11.72 -3.18
C SER A 167 -14.20 10.88 -2.24
N ASP A 168 -15.21 10.19 -2.76
CA ASP A 168 -16.10 9.32 -1.99
C ASP A 168 -15.32 8.21 -1.28
N LEU A 169 -14.40 7.58 -2.01
CA LEU A 169 -13.53 6.54 -1.46
C LEU A 169 -12.63 7.06 -0.34
N PHE A 170 -12.02 8.23 -0.54
CA PHE A 170 -11.17 8.86 0.46
C PHE A 170 -11.96 9.21 1.73
N TYR A 171 -13.07 9.94 1.60
CA TYR A 171 -13.84 10.38 2.75
C TYR A 171 -14.51 9.22 3.49
N HIS A 172 -14.86 8.13 2.82
CA HIS A 172 -15.35 6.92 3.48
C HIS A 172 -14.32 6.34 4.47
N VAL A 173 -13.03 6.47 4.19
CA VAL A 173 -11.94 5.93 5.01
C VAL A 173 -11.50 6.90 6.10
N TYR A 174 -11.45 8.20 5.81
CA TYR A 174 -10.84 9.20 6.71
C TYR A 174 -11.84 10.04 7.53
N ASN A 175 -13.13 10.12 7.17
CA ASN A 175 -14.13 10.86 7.96
C ASN A 175 -14.93 9.94 8.91
N ARG A 176 -14.24 9.27 9.84
CA ARG A 176 -14.87 8.58 10.98
C ARG A 176 -14.12 8.81 12.28
#